data_AF-A0A655ETH0-F1
#
_entry.id   AF-A0A655ETH0-F1
#
_cell.length_a   1.000
_cell.length_b   1.000
_cell.length_c   1.000
_cell.angle_alpha   90.00
_cell.angle_beta   90.00
_cell.angle_gamma   90.00
#
_symmetry.space_group_name_H-M   'P 1'
#
loop_
_entity.id
_entity.type
_entity.pdbx_description
1 polymer ?
#
loop_
_entity_poly.entity_id
_entity_poly.type
_entity_poly.pdbx_seq_one_letter_code
_entity_poly.pdbx_strand_id
1 'polypeptide(L)'
;MLASCPARSGAAVADAIKSAVGVQPSGVEHKTLRRMDLVRYLAGGHTTYPPEGFVAGSDVIGTTNPAAAQAIVAAIGTWPPAAGRASALIDSLGGAAGDMDPEGSAFPWCRQSAVVQWYVNTPSDGQVATANKWLSDAHHAVQHFSVGGYVNYLEANAAASQYFGANLSRLTTVRRKYDPDRIMYSGLDFSTRQVA
;
A
#
# COMPACT_ATOMS: atom_id res chain seq x y z
N MET A 1 15.79 -2.53 1.68
CA MET A 1 14.78 -3.32 2.41
C MET A 1 14.95 -3.06 3.89
N LEU A 2 13.84 -2.92 4.62
CA LEU A 2 13.82 -2.80 6.08
C LEU A 2 13.16 -4.05 6.66
N ALA A 3 13.75 -4.64 7.70
CA ALA A 3 13.17 -5.76 8.43
C ALA A 3 13.34 -5.53 9.94
N SER A 4 12.28 -5.81 10.70
CA SER A 4 12.34 -5.85 12.17
C SER A 4 12.48 -7.31 12.62
N CYS A 5 13.30 -7.54 13.65
CA CYS A 5 13.56 -8.88 14.17
C CYS A 5 13.90 -8.81 15.66
N PRO A 6 13.88 -9.94 16.39
CA PRO A 6 14.33 -9.97 17.78
C PRO A 6 15.74 -9.41 17.93
N ALA A 7 15.99 -8.76 19.07
CA ALA A 7 17.30 -8.15 19.36
C ALA A 7 18.43 -9.16 19.13
N ARG A 8 19.54 -8.68 18.56
CA ARG A 8 20.74 -9.48 18.21
C ARG A 8 20.57 -10.49 17.06
N SER A 9 19.40 -10.57 16.41
CA SER A 9 19.17 -11.46 15.27
C SER A 9 19.43 -10.81 13.90
N GLY A 10 19.82 -9.53 13.87
CA GLY A 10 19.90 -8.73 12.65
C GLY A 10 20.82 -9.31 11.57
N ALA A 11 22.00 -9.81 11.94
CA ALA A 11 22.95 -10.39 10.98
C ALA A 11 22.37 -11.64 10.28
N ALA A 12 21.82 -12.57 11.07
CA ALA A 12 21.19 -13.79 10.54
C ALA A 12 19.99 -13.47 9.62
N VAL A 13 19.19 -12.47 9.97
CA VAL A 13 18.06 -12.02 9.12
C VAL A 13 18.57 -11.39 7.83
N ALA A 14 19.62 -10.58 7.87
CA ALA A 14 20.21 -10.02 6.66
C ALA A 14 20.77 -11.11 5.74
N ASP A 15 21.41 -12.14 6.28
CA ASP A 15 21.93 -13.26 5.50
C ASP A 15 20.81 -14.12 4.89
N ALA A 16 19.73 -14.34 5.64
CA ALA A 16 18.53 -15.00 5.11
C ALA A 16 17.92 -14.21 3.93
N ILE A 17 17.82 -12.89 4.04
CA ILE A 17 17.34 -12.03 2.95
C ILE A 17 18.27 -12.12 1.73
N LYS A 18 19.60 -12.01 1.92
CA LYS A 18 20.57 -12.16 0.83
C LYS A 18 20.40 -13.50 0.11
N SER A 19 20.25 -14.59 0.88
CA SER A 19 20.07 -15.92 0.33
C SER A 19 18.74 -16.07 -0.42
N ALA A 20 17.66 -15.48 0.08
CA ALA A 20 16.34 -15.57 -0.54
C ALA A 20 16.23 -14.73 -1.83
N VAL A 21 16.83 -13.54 -1.83
CA VAL A 21 16.79 -12.61 -2.97
C VAL A 21 17.84 -12.97 -4.03
N GLY A 22 18.97 -13.54 -3.62
CA GLY A 22 20.09 -13.87 -4.52
C GLY A 22 20.87 -12.65 -5.02
N VAL A 23 20.69 -11.48 -4.40
CA VAL A 23 21.36 -10.22 -4.77
C VAL A 23 22.08 -9.65 -3.55
N GLN A 24 23.33 -9.20 -3.75
CA GLN A 24 24.10 -8.54 -2.69
C GLN A 24 23.63 -7.09 -2.48
N PRO A 25 23.36 -6.67 -1.23
CA PRO A 25 23.01 -5.29 -0.95
C PRO A 25 24.24 -4.39 -1.10
N SER A 26 24.02 -3.12 -1.46
CA SER A 26 25.09 -2.10 -1.47
C SER A 26 25.58 -1.72 -0.08
N GLY A 27 24.82 -2.03 0.97
CA GLY A 27 25.19 -1.83 2.37
C GLY A 27 24.21 -2.52 3.32
N VAL A 28 24.67 -2.80 4.54
CA VAL A 28 23.85 -3.38 5.61
C VAL A 28 24.05 -2.54 6.86
N GLU A 29 22.95 -2.07 7.46
CA GLU A 29 22.94 -1.40 8.74
C GLU A 29 22.08 -2.18 9.73
N HIS A 30 22.56 -2.32 10.96
CA HIS A 30 21.82 -2.95 12.06
C HIS A 30 21.65 -1.97 13.21
N LYS A 31 20.42 -1.82 13.69
CA LYS A 31 20.09 -1.06 14.90
C LYS A 31 19.32 -1.96 15.86
N THR A 32 19.76 -2.01 17.11
CA THR A 32 18.98 -2.62 18.19
C THR A 32 18.34 -1.51 19.02
N LEU A 33 17.02 -1.41 18.97
CA LEU A 33 16.26 -0.31 19.58
C LEU A 33 15.25 -0.88 20.58
N ARG A 34 14.94 -0.11 21.63
CA ARG A 34 13.76 -0.39 22.46
C ARG A 34 12.49 -0.07 21.66
N ARG A 35 11.35 -0.61 22.07
CA ARG A 35 10.07 -0.46 21.33
C ARG A 35 9.74 0.99 20.95
N MET A 36 9.79 1.92 21.90
CA MET A 36 9.45 3.33 21.60
C MET A 36 10.54 4.05 20.81
N ASP A 37 11.80 3.63 20.93
CA ASP A 37 12.88 4.17 20.11
C ASP A 37 12.75 3.69 18.66
N LEU A 38 12.31 2.45 18.44
CA LEU A 38 11.95 1.93 17.12
C LEU A 38 10.78 2.73 16.52
N VAL A 39 9.71 2.98 17.28
CA VAL A 39 8.57 3.79 16.80
C VAL A 39 9.02 5.18 16.38
N ARG A 40 9.84 5.86 17.20
CA ARG A 40 10.38 7.19 16.87
C ARG A 40 11.31 7.16 15.66
N TYR A 41 12.14 6.12 15.55
CA TYR A 41 13.03 5.94 14.40
C TYR A 41 12.25 5.77 13.10
N LEU A 42 11.22 4.91 13.09
CA LEU A 42 10.34 4.70 11.93
C LEU A 42 9.51 5.94 11.59
N ALA A 43 9.17 6.76 12.58
CA ALA A 43 8.51 8.04 12.39
C ALA A 43 9.44 9.16 11.86
N GLY A 44 10.69 8.85 11.49
CA GLY A 44 11.64 9.83 10.95
C GLY A 44 12.38 10.65 12.01
N GLY A 45 12.27 10.29 13.30
CA GLY A 45 13.07 10.89 14.38
C GLY A 45 12.58 12.24 14.91
N HIS A 46 11.47 12.77 14.40
CA HIS A 46 10.92 14.08 14.77
C HIS A 46 9.42 13.96 15.00
N THR A 47 8.85 14.77 15.90
CA THR A 47 7.42 14.67 16.29
C THR A 47 6.50 15.65 15.56
N THR A 48 7.04 16.51 14.71
CA THR A 48 6.26 17.58 14.04
C THR A 48 6.84 17.88 12.67
N TYR A 49 6.13 17.46 11.61
CA TYR A 49 6.34 17.95 10.26
C TYR A 49 5.25 19.00 9.95
N PRO A 50 5.56 20.05 9.17
CA PRO A 50 4.50 20.90 8.65
C PRO A 50 3.52 20.06 7.81
N PRO A 51 2.21 20.40 7.77
CA PRO A 51 1.28 19.74 6.87
C PRO A 51 1.78 19.83 5.43
N GLU A 52 1.68 18.72 4.70
CA GLU A 52 2.08 18.63 3.30
C GLU A 52 0.94 18.04 2.48
N GLY A 53 0.66 18.65 1.33
CA GLY A 53 -0.28 18.11 0.36
C GLY A 53 0.31 16.88 -0.32
N PHE A 54 -0.53 15.89 -0.62
CA PHE A 54 -0.10 14.68 -1.31
C PHE A 54 -1.20 14.12 -2.21
N VAL A 55 -0.77 13.32 -3.19
CA VAL A 55 -1.61 12.38 -3.93
C VAL A 55 -1.13 10.97 -3.61
N ALA A 56 -2.06 10.08 -3.29
CA ALA A 56 -1.74 8.69 -2.99
C ALA A 56 -2.79 7.74 -3.57
N GLY A 57 -2.35 6.52 -3.85
CA GLY A 57 -3.20 5.40 -4.23
C GLY A 57 -2.50 4.10 -3.89
N SER A 58 -3.11 2.96 -4.24
CA SER A 58 -2.50 1.67 -3.89
C SER A 58 -2.90 0.51 -4.80
N ASP A 59 -2.00 -0.45 -4.89
CA ASP A 59 -2.23 -1.75 -5.51
C ASP A 59 -1.90 -2.89 -4.55
N VAL A 60 -2.75 -3.90 -4.52
CA VAL A 60 -2.54 -5.14 -3.79
C VAL A 60 -1.96 -6.15 -4.77
N ILE A 61 -0.71 -6.53 -4.58
CA ILE A 61 -0.02 -7.47 -5.46
C ILE A 61 -0.35 -8.90 -5.04
N GLY A 62 -1.02 -9.65 -5.90
CA GLY A 62 -1.45 -11.02 -5.62
C GLY A 62 -0.26 -11.93 -5.35
N THR A 63 0.59 -12.12 -6.36
CA THR A 63 1.85 -12.86 -6.27
C THR A 63 3.02 -11.97 -6.68
N THR A 64 4.00 -11.82 -5.80
CA THR A 64 5.24 -11.11 -6.16
C THR A 64 6.19 -12.05 -6.90
N ASN A 65 6.50 -11.69 -8.15
CA ASN A 65 7.50 -12.35 -8.99
C ASN A 65 8.40 -11.27 -9.64
N PRO A 66 9.48 -11.65 -10.35
CA PRO A 66 10.37 -10.68 -10.98
C PRO A 66 9.67 -9.71 -11.94
N ALA A 67 8.63 -10.15 -12.66
CA ALA A 67 7.87 -9.30 -13.57
C ALA A 67 7.04 -8.25 -12.81
N ALA A 68 6.40 -8.62 -11.70
CA ALA A 68 5.69 -7.68 -10.83
C ALA A 68 6.66 -6.64 -10.24
N ALA A 69 7.84 -7.08 -9.77
CA ALA A 69 8.87 -6.18 -9.26
C ALA A 69 9.37 -5.21 -10.33
N GLN A 70 9.62 -5.70 -11.55
CA GLN A 70 10.01 -4.88 -12.70
C GLN A 70 8.93 -3.86 -13.08
N ALA A 71 7.65 -4.26 -13.05
CA ALA A 71 6.54 -3.35 -13.32
C ALA A 71 6.46 -2.21 -12.31
N ILE A 72 6.67 -2.50 -11.01
CA ILE A 72 6.70 -1.47 -9.95
C ILE A 72 7.87 -0.50 -10.16
N VAL A 73 9.06 -1.03 -10.47
CA VAL A 73 10.24 -0.20 -10.76
C VAL A 73 10.03 0.65 -12.01
N ALA A 74 9.44 0.08 -13.06
CA ALA A 74 9.12 0.80 -14.28
C ALA A 74 8.12 1.94 -14.02
N ALA A 75 7.08 1.69 -13.22
CA ALA A 75 6.12 2.71 -12.79
C ALA A 75 6.80 3.88 -12.06
N ILE A 76 7.71 3.59 -11.13
CA ILE A 76 8.49 4.65 -10.46
C ILE A 76 9.39 5.39 -11.46
N GLY A 77 9.97 4.68 -12.43
CA GLY A 77 10.83 5.26 -13.47
C GLY A 77 10.13 6.23 -14.42
N THR A 78 8.79 6.24 -14.49
CA THR A 78 8.04 7.21 -15.32
C THR A 78 7.79 8.54 -14.62
N TRP A 79 8.05 8.65 -13.31
CA TRP A 79 7.87 9.91 -12.58
C TRP A 79 8.84 10.98 -13.11
N PRO A 80 8.36 12.17 -13.53
CA PRO A 80 9.24 13.22 -14.00
C PRO A 80 10.10 13.78 -12.85
N PRO A 81 11.45 13.73 -12.91
CA PRO A 81 12.29 14.21 -11.81
C PRO A 81 12.08 15.69 -11.48
N ALA A 82 11.76 16.50 -12.48
CA ALA A 82 11.46 17.92 -12.31
C ALA A 82 10.13 18.19 -11.59
N ALA A 83 9.25 17.20 -11.46
CA ALA A 83 7.95 17.33 -10.82
C ALA A 83 8.00 17.13 -9.28
N GLY A 84 9.16 16.83 -8.71
CA GLY A 84 9.33 16.64 -7.27
C GLY A 84 9.61 15.18 -6.90
N ARG A 85 9.10 14.72 -5.75
CA ARG A 85 9.37 13.39 -5.22
C ARG A 85 8.12 12.50 -5.30
N ALA A 86 8.30 11.32 -5.88
CA ALA A 86 7.37 10.21 -5.80
C ALA A 86 8.03 9.03 -5.07
N SER A 87 7.22 8.15 -4.49
CA SER A 87 7.67 6.95 -3.77
C SER A 87 6.68 5.81 -3.98
N ALA A 88 7.23 4.60 -4.05
CA ALA A 88 6.49 3.36 -3.87
C ALA A 88 6.92 2.75 -2.54
N LEU A 89 6.00 2.70 -1.58
CA LEU A 89 6.21 1.97 -0.34
C LEU A 89 5.61 0.57 -0.52
N ILE A 90 6.42 -0.46 -0.29
CA ILE A 90 6.01 -1.85 -0.49
C ILE A 90 5.97 -2.52 0.87
N ASP A 91 4.76 -2.70 1.39
CA ASP A 91 4.52 -3.42 2.62
C ASP A 91 4.25 -4.88 2.31
N SER A 92 5.18 -5.76 2.69
CA SER A 92 5.00 -7.20 2.52
C SER A 92 3.90 -7.70 3.45
N LEU A 93 2.98 -8.45 2.89
CA LEU A 93 1.96 -9.20 3.63
C LEU A 93 2.49 -10.60 3.96
N GLY A 94 1.63 -11.44 4.53
CA GLY A 94 1.99 -12.75 5.08
C GLY A 94 2.19 -12.71 6.60
N GLY A 95 2.92 -13.69 7.14
CA GLY A 95 3.05 -13.86 8.60
C GLY A 95 1.68 -13.85 9.30
N ALA A 96 1.58 -13.14 10.42
CA ALA A 96 0.33 -13.03 11.17
C ALA A 96 -0.83 -12.42 10.39
N ALA A 97 -0.57 -11.51 9.44
CA ALA A 97 -1.62 -11.02 8.55
C ALA A 97 -2.10 -12.15 7.62
N GLY A 98 -1.14 -12.90 7.11
CA GLY A 98 -1.34 -14.15 6.37
C GLY A 98 -2.19 -15.15 7.11
N ASP A 99 -2.15 -15.26 8.44
CA ASP A 99 -2.91 -16.26 9.19
C ASP A 99 -4.41 -15.93 9.32
N MET A 100 -4.82 -14.70 9.06
CA MET A 100 -6.21 -14.25 9.22
C MET A 100 -7.16 -14.86 8.18
N ASP A 101 -8.40 -15.12 8.57
CA ASP A 101 -9.48 -15.46 7.64
C ASP A 101 -9.79 -14.24 6.73
N PRO A 102 -9.70 -14.38 5.39
CA PRO A 102 -10.06 -13.32 4.45
C PRO A 102 -11.48 -12.77 4.67
N GLU A 103 -12.42 -13.57 5.16
CA GLU A 103 -13.82 -13.15 5.42
C GLU A 103 -14.03 -12.63 6.85
N GLY A 104 -13.03 -12.82 7.72
CA GLY A 104 -13.09 -12.46 9.14
C GLY A 104 -13.12 -10.96 9.42
N SER A 105 -12.73 -10.13 8.43
CA SER A 105 -12.72 -8.67 8.54
C SER A 105 -13.19 -7.99 7.25
N ALA A 106 -13.26 -6.66 7.23
CA ALA A 106 -13.53 -5.92 6.00
C ALA A 106 -12.33 -5.88 5.04
N PHE A 107 -11.10 -6.11 5.53
CA PHE A 107 -9.90 -6.18 4.71
C PHE A 107 -9.74 -7.59 4.12
N PRO A 108 -9.94 -7.80 2.80
CA PRO A 108 -9.95 -9.13 2.20
C PRO A 108 -8.55 -9.60 1.77
N TRP A 109 -7.57 -8.69 1.76
CA TRP A 109 -6.28 -8.89 1.10
C TRP A 109 -5.22 -9.55 1.98
N CYS A 110 -5.61 -10.40 2.93
CA CYS A 110 -4.67 -10.95 3.92
C CYS A 110 -3.75 -12.05 3.36
N ARG A 111 -4.08 -12.65 2.21
CA ARG A 111 -3.32 -13.77 1.59
C ARG A 111 -2.42 -13.36 0.42
N GLN A 112 -2.42 -12.08 0.09
CA GLN A 112 -1.69 -11.49 -1.02
C GLN A 112 -0.24 -11.23 -0.62
N SER A 113 0.62 -10.95 -1.57
CA SER A 113 2.07 -10.84 -1.30
C SER A 113 2.46 -9.50 -0.71
N ALA A 114 1.87 -8.41 -1.19
CA ALA A 114 2.23 -7.05 -0.75
C ALA A 114 1.12 -6.04 -1.05
N VAL A 115 1.16 -4.93 -0.33
CA VAL A 115 0.51 -3.67 -0.73
C VAL A 115 1.59 -2.72 -1.23
N VAL A 116 1.40 -2.18 -2.42
CA VAL A 116 2.18 -1.06 -2.94
C VAL A 116 1.38 0.21 -2.70
N GLN A 117 1.94 1.12 -1.90
CA GLN A 117 1.43 2.48 -1.75
C GLN A 117 2.20 3.38 -2.70
N TRP A 118 1.47 4.01 -3.62
CA TRP A 118 1.99 5.07 -4.48
C TRP A 118 1.80 6.40 -3.76
N TYR A 119 2.86 7.19 -3.65
CA TYR A 119 2.82 8.45 -2.89
C TYR A 119 3.60 9.54 -3.61
N VAL A 120 2.97 10.69 -3.80
CA VAL A 120 3.58 11.87 -4.39
C VAL A 120 3.36 13.06 -3.46
N ASN A 121 4.46 13.69 -3.07
CA ASN A 121 4.41 14.95 -2.34
C ASN A 121 4.05 16.08 -3.31
N THR A 122 2.96 16.78 -3.06
CA THR A 122 2.45 17.88 -3.89
C THR A 122 2.40 19.17 -3.08
N PRO A 123 3.53 19.86 -2.87
CA PRO A 123 3.59 21.12 -2.12
C PRO A 123 2.84 22.27 -2.81
N SER A 124 2.41 22.11 -4.07
CA SER A 124 1.58 23.08 -4.79
C SER A 124 0.49 22.39 -5.61
N ASP A 125 -0.65 23.07 -5.79
CA ASP A 125 -1.81 22.55 -6.53
C ASP A 125 -1.46 22.20 -7.99
N GLY A 126 -0.48 22.90 -8.59
CA GLY A 126 -0.01 22.66 -9.95
C GLY A 126 0.61 21.27 -10.17
N GLN A 127 0.97 20.55 -9.11
CA GLN A 127 1.55 19.21 -9.19
C GLN A 127 0.51 18.09 -9.10
N VAL A 128 -0.71 18.39 -8.66
CA VAL A 128 -1.77 17.38 -8.42
C VAL A 128 -2.16 16.67 -9.71
N ALA A 129 -2.31 17.41 -10.82
CA ALA A 129 -2.65 16.81 -12.12
C ALA A 129 -1.56 15.84 -12.62
N THR A 130 -0.29 16.23 -12.48
CA THR A 130 0.87 15.39 -12.82
C THR A 130 0.92 14.15 -11.93
N ALA A 131 0.67 14.30 -10.64
CA ALA A 131 0.64 13.20 -9.67
C ALA A 131 -0.48 12.20 -9.97
N ASN A 132 -1.71 12.68 -10.24
CA ASN A 132 -2.83 11.82 -10.63
C ASN A 132 -2.58 11.10 -11.95
N LYS A 133 -1.96 11.77 -12.93
CA LYS A 133 -1.57 11.11 -14.18
C LYS A 133 -0.57 10.00 -13.92
N TRP A 134 0.49 10.28 -13.16
CA TRP A 134 1.50 9.27 -12.81
C TRP A 134 0.90 8.11 -12.02
N LEU A 135 -0.03 8.38 -11.09
CA LEU A 135 -0.74 7.34 -10.35
C LEU A 135 -1.51 6.41 -11.30
N SER A 136 -2.25 6.97 -12.26
CA SER A 136 -2.93 6.19 -13.29
C SER A 136 -1.96 5.36 -14.15
N ASP A 137 -0.80 5.92 -14.51
CA ASP A 137 0.23 5.20 -15.27
C ASP A 137 0.82 4.04 -14.42
N ALA A 138 0.98 4.25 -13.11
CA ALA A 138 1.47 3.24 -12.17
C ALA A 138 0.48 2.07 -12.03
N HIS A 139 -0.82 2.34 -11.85
CA HIS A 139 -1.86 1.31 -11.86
C HIS A 139 -1.83 0.51 -13.17
N HIS A 140 -1.73 1.19 -14.31
CA HIS A 140 -1.67 0.51 -15.61
C HIS A 140 -0.44 -0.39 -15.74
N ALA A 141 0.71 0.03 -15.21
CA ALA A 141 1.94 -0.77 -15.24
C ALA A 141 1.81 -2.07 -14.44
N VAL A 142 1.12 -2.04 -13.30
CA VAL A 142 0.98 -3.21 -12.41
C VAL A 142 -0.34 -3.98 -12.55
N GLN A 143 -1.23 -3.56 -13.45
CA GLN A 143 -2.61 -4.06 -13.56
C GLN A 143 -2.72 -5.60 -13.64
N HIS A 144 -1.77 -6.28 -14.28
CA HIS A 144 -1.77 -7.75 -14.44
C HIS A 144 -1.36 -8.49 -13.14
N PHE A 145 -0.79 -7.78 -12.17
CA PHE A 145 -0.32 -8.31 -10.90
C PHE A 145 -1.17 -7.83 -9.71
N SER A 146 -1.91 -6.73 -9.90
CA SER A 146 -2.79 -6.15 -8.91
C SER A 146 -4.13 -6.89 -8.84
N VAL A 147 -4.65 -7.09 -7.63
CA VAL A 147 -5.96 -7.71 -7.38
C VAL A 147 -6.95 -6.75 -6.70
N GLY A 148 -6.52 -5.54 -6.37
CA GLY A 148 -7.31 -4.55 -5.65
C GLY A 148 -6.47 -3.41 -5.09
N GLY A 149 -7.05 -2.60 -4.21
CA GLY A 149 -6.40 -1.51 -3.49
C GLY A 149 -6.63 -1.61 -1.99
N TYR A 150 -5.85 -0.86 -1.22
CA TYR A 150 -6.02 -0.74 0.22
C TYR A 150 -6.86 0.49 0.56
N VAL A 151 -7.97 0.28 1.28
CA VAL A 151 -8.98 1.31 1.58
C VAL A 151 -8.45 2.55 2.31
N ASN A 152 -7.27 2.48 2.95
CA ASN A 152 -6.68 3.65 3.60
C ASN A 152 -5.94 4.59 2.62
N TYR A 153 -5.89 4.22 1.34
CA TYR A 153 -5.40 5.04 0.21
C TYR A 153 -6.50 5.15 -0.84
N LEU A 154 -7.63 5.75 -0.46
CA LEU A 154 -8.77 5.94 -1.36
C LEU A 154 -8.43 6.88 -2.51
N GLU A 155 -8.88 6.49 -3.69
CA GLU A 155 -8.78 7.27 -4.90
C GLU A 155 -10.16 7.76 -5.32
N ALA A 156 -10.21 8.96 -5.90
CA ALA A 156 -11.45 9.53 -6.37
C ALA A 156 -12.05 8.64 -7.47
N ASN A 157 -13.36 8.37 -7.37
CA ASN A 157 -14.15 7.58 -8.34
C ASN A 157 -13.78 6.09 -8.42
N ALA A 158 -12.93 5.57 -7.52
CA ALA A 158 -12.67 4.14 -7.45
C ALA A 158 -13.89 3.35 -6.96
N ALA A 159 -14.13 2.19 -7.55
CA ALA A 159 -15.22 1.32 -7.16
C ALA A 159 -14.93 0.69 -5.79
N ALA A 160 -15.94 0.59 -4.92
CA ALA A 160 -15.76 -0.04 -3.60
C ALA A 160 -15.27 -1.49 -3.69
N SER A 161 -15.56 -2.21 -4.79
CA SER A 161 -15.08 -3.57 -5.03
C SER A 161 -13.56 -3.66 -5.15
N GLN A 162 -12.90 -2.59 -5.59
CA GLN A 162 -11.43 -2.52 -5.62
C GLN A 162 -10.83 -2.65 -4.23
N TYR A 163 -11.52 -2.16 -3.19
CA TYR A 163 -11.00 -2.14 -1.82
C TYR A 163 -11.48 -3.30 -0.96
N PHE A 164 -12.70 -3.78 -1.22
CA PHE A 164 -13.35 -4.80 -0.38
C PHE A 164 -13.53 -6.15 -1.06
N GLY A 165 -13.25 -6.27 -2.36
CA GLY A 165 -13.31 -7.54 -3.10
C GLY A 165 -14.61 -8.31 -2.83
N ALA A 166 -14.47 -9.60 -2.51
CA ALA A 166 -15.60 -10.48 -2.16
C ALA A 166 -16.38 -10.02 -0.90
N ASN A 167 -15.73 -9.30 0.01
CA ASN A 167 -16.32 -8.87 1.28
C ASN A 167 -17.27 -7.67 1.10
N LEU A 168 -17.30 -7.03 -0.08
CA LEU A 168 -18.19 -5.89 -0.35
C LEU A 168 -19.66 -6.21 -0.11
N SER A 169 -20.12 -7.39 -0.53
CA SER A 169 -21.54 -7.80 -0.40
C SER A 169 -22.01 -7.84 1.06
N ARG A 170 -21.16 -8.39 1.95
CA ARG A 170 -21.39 -8.43 3.39
C ARG A 170 -21.38 -7.02 3.97
N LEU A 171 -20.42 -6.19 3.57
CA LEU A 171 -20.30 -4.80 4.02
C LEU A 171 -21.53 -3.96 3.60
N THR A 172 -22.00 -4.08 2.36
CA THR A 172 -23.24 -3.45 1.90
C THR A 172 -24.45 -3.91 2.70
N THR A 173 -24.50 -5.18 3.12
CA THR A 173 -25.58 -5.70 3.97
C THR A 173 -25.53 -5.13 5.39
N VAL A 174 -24.35 -5.05 6.00
CA VAL A 174 -24.15 -4.37 7.29
C VAL A 174 -24.56 -2.91 7.20
N ARG A 175 -24.13 -2.19 6.17
CA ARG A 175 -24.48 -0.79 5.96
C ARG A 175 -25.99 -0.58 5.83
N ARG A 176 -26.71 -1.41 5.07
CA ARG A 176 -28.18 -1.33 4.96
C ARG A 176 -28.89 -1.55 6.29
N LYS A 177 -28.35 -2.39 7.17
CA LYS A 177 -28.93 -2.68 8.49
C LYS A 177 -28.72 -1.52 9.48
N TYR A 178 -27.54 -0.92 9.48
CA TYR A 178 -27.14 0.05 10.51
C TYR A 178 -27.13 1.52 10.04
N ASP A 179 -27.17 1.77 8.74
CA ASP A 179 -27.23 3.10 8.11
C ASP A 179 -28.22 3.11 6.93
N PRO A 180 -29.49 2.71 7.13
CA PRO A 180 -30.48 2.62 6.04
C PRO A 180 -30.75 3.98 5.38
N ASP A 181 -30.71 5.06 6.16
CA ASP A 181 -30.97 6.42 5.70
C ASP A 181 -29.71 7.14 5.18
N ARG A 182 -28.57 6.44 5.12
CA ARG A 182 -27.29 6.94 4.60
C ARG A 182 -26.79 8.23 5.27
N ILE A 183 -26.94 8.31 6.59
CA ILE A 183 -26.47 9.45 7.39
C ILE A 183 -24.93 9.50 7.40
N MET A 184 -24.27 8.34 7.36
CA MET A 184 -22.80 8.24 7.32
C MET A 184 -22.26 8.35 5.88
N TYR A 185 -21.94 9.55 5.42
CA TYR A 185 -21.39 9.75 4.07
C TYR A 185 -20.07 8.99 3.85
N SER A 186 -19.91 8.45 2.64
CA SER A 186 -18.66 7.83 2.18
C SER A 186 -18.35 8.29 0.76
N GLY A 187 -17.06 8.48 0.47
CA GLY A 187 -16.58 8.70 -0.90
C GLY A 187 -16.65 7.44 -1.78
N LEU A 188 -16.93 6.28 -1.18
CA LEU A 188 -17.16 5.02 -1.89
C LEU A 188 -18.65 4.77 -2.09
N ASP A 189 -19.01 4.37 -3.30
CA ASP A 189 -20.36 3.89 -3.59
C ASP A 189 -20.50 2.40 -3.23
N PHE A 190 -21.34 2.12 -2.24
CA PHE A 190 -21.70 0.77 -1.79
C PHE A 190 -22.97 0.25 -2.46
N SER A 191 -23.55 1.01 -3.39
CA SER A 191 -24.71 0.59 -4.16
C SER A 191 -24.30 -0.55 -5.10
N THR A 192 -24.93 -1.71 -4.92
CA THR A 192 -24.83 -2.80 -5.89
C THR A 192 -25.59 -2.39 -7.14
N ARG A 193 -24.96 -1.67 -8.08
CA ARG A 193 -25.42 -1.75 -9.46
C ARG A 193 -25.04 -3.15 -9.95
N GLN A 194 -26.01 -4.04 -9.98
CA GLN A 194 -25.92 -5.21 -10.85
C GLN A 194 -25.78 -4.67 -12.27
N VAL A 195 -24.60 -4.85 -12.86
CA VAL A 195 -24.47 -4.77 -14.31
C VAL A 195 -25.21 -6.00 -14.83
N ALA A 196 -26.36 -5.75 -15.45
CA ALA A 196 -27.14 -6.76 -16.18
C ALA A 196 -26.40 -7.21 -17.43
#